data_AF-A0A086J305-F1
#
_entry.id   AF-A0A086J305-F1
#
_cell.length_a   1.000
_cell.length_b   1.000
_cell.length_c   1.000
_cell.angle_alpha   90.00
_cell.angle_beta   90.00
_cell.angle_gamma   90.00
#
_symmetry.space_group_name_H-M   'P 1'
#
loop_
_entity.id
_entity.type
_entity.pdbx_description
1 polymer ?
#
loop_
_entity_poly.entity_id
_entity_poly.type
_entity_poly.pdbx_seq_one_letter_code
_entity_poly.pdbx_strand_id
1 'polypeptide(L)'
;MIIIRVLLLVYGVMCSNKAILIDCSWQYENYRHFSNVIALQSLLEGNGFSPSDISVYFKDDLLDDKRMRVQSIQTDHFTLVKGVDYTPIHRNTSYFEILNMISGQDSVLLGANEETNLLIYMTGHGGDGFIKYCNRKYFYTDDITNAIIKLQKIRQLKSILFIADTCQADTLIDETKLPKNVTFISTSLKGESSHSTTFSSALNVFPIDLFVMHLHRLAKEKKIQPKETISRLIQKEMPVDLIKSTVSVRGPDIFLYDFIFQKDRFLGSLYL
;
A
#
# COMPACT_ATOMS: atom_id res chain seq x y z
N MET A 1 -31.14 -42.44 26.41
CA MET A 1 -31.14 -41.61 25.19
C MET A 1 -29.98 -40.63 25.27
N ILE A 2 -28.91 -40.88 24.53
CA ILE A 2 -27.72 -40.00 24.48
C ILE A 2 -27.93 -39.04 23.31
N ILE A 3 -28.12 -37.75 23.60
CA ILE A 3 -28.20 -36.71 22.57
C ILE A 3 -26.77 -36.28 22.24
N ILE A 4 -26.24 -36.74 21.11
CA ILE A 4 -24.98 -36.27 20.55
C ILE A 4 -25.27 -34.89 19.93
N ARG A 5 -24.76 -33.83 20.56
CA ARG A 5 -24.70 -32.49 19.94
C ARG A 5 -23.55 -32.48 18.94
N VAL A 6 -23.88 -32.52 17.65
CA VAL A 6 -22.93 -32.24 16.57
C VAL A 6 -22.68 -30.73 16.57
N LEU A 7 -21.51 -30.31 17.05
CA LEU A 7 -21.00 -28.96 16.86
C LEU A 7 -20.53 -28.85 15.40
N LEU A 8 -21.39 -28.27 14.55
CA LEU A 8 -21.01 -27.80 13.22
C LEU A 8 -20.09 -26.59 13.41
N LEU A 9 -18.79 -26.84 13.34
CA LEU A 9 -17.77 -25.80 13.20
C LEU A 9 -17.90 -25.24 11.78
N VAL A 10 -18.77 -24.25 11.62
CA VAL A 10 -18.77 -23.42 10.42
C VAL A 10 -17.48 -22.61 10.47
N TYR A 11 -16.46 -23.07 9.74
CA TYR A 11 -15.36 -22.21 9.36
C TYR A 11 -15.94 -21.14 8.43
N GLY A 12 -16.42 -20.04 9.00
CA GLY A 12 -16.62 -18.83 8.23
C GLY A 12 -15.27 -18.48 7.61
N VAL A 13 -15.18 -18.45 6.29
CA VAL A 13 -14.03 -17.86 5.62
C VAL A 13 -14.05 -16.40 6.01
N MET A 14 -13.22 -16.02 6.97
CA MET A 14 -13.12 -14.64 7.42
C MET A 14 -12.57 -13.81 6.26
N CYS A 15 -13.47 -13.15 5.52
CA CYS A 15 -13.07 -12.23 4.48
C CYS A 15 -12.43 -11.00 5.12
N SER A 16 -11.13 -10.81 4.88
CA SER A 16 -10.36 -9.65 5.33
C SER A 16 -9.80 -8.90 4.13
N ASN A 17 -9.66 -7.59 4.28
CA ASN A 17 -8.88 -6.75 3.38
C ASN A 17 -7.40 -7.11 3.54
N LYS A 18 -6.67 -7.09 2.42
CA LYS A 18 -5.23 -7.42 2.36
C LYS A 18 -4.44 -6.24 1.80
N ALA A 19 -3.15 -6.18 2.14
CA ALA A 19 -2.25 -5.15 1.65
C ALA A 19 -0.87 -5.71 1.27
N ILE A 20 -0.30 -5.19 0.18
CA ILE A 20 1.08 -5.43 -0.25
C ILE A 20 1.74 -4.04 -0.43
N LEU A 21 2.78 -3.76 0.37
CA LEU A 21 3.47 -2.47 0.42
C LEU A 21 4.92 -2.66 -0.04
N ILE A 22 5.33 -1.96 -1.09
CA ILE A 22 6.58 -2.23 -1.82
C ILE A 22 7.42 -0.97 -1.94
N ASP A 23 8.61 -0.98 -1.34
CA ASP A 23 9.70 -0.06 -1.63
C ASP A 23 10.63 -0.70 -2.68
N CYS A 24 10.71 -0.05 -3.84
CA CYS A 24 11.58 -0.48 -4.94
C CYS A 24 12.97 0.17 -4.90
N SER A 25 13.22 1.05 -3.94
CA SER A 25 14.51 1.71 -3.77
C SER A 25 15.43 0.94 -2.85
N TRP A 26 16.68 1.40 -2.80
CA TRP A 26 17.71 0.83 -1.95
C TRP A 26 18.63 1.94 -1.46
N GLN A 27 19.34 1.69 -0.36
CA GLN A 27 20.30 2.59 0.27
C GLN A 27 19.64 3.77 0.98
N TYR A 28 20.36 4.32 1.95
CA TYR A 28 19.85 5.26 2.94
C TYR A 28 19.42 6.61 2.37
N GLU A 29 20.02 7.06 1.29
CA GLU A 29 19.58 8.28 0.57
C GLU A 29 18.12 8.20 0.10
N ASN A 30 17.56 6.99 0.03
CA ASN A 30 16.18 6.71 -0.33
C ASN A 30 15.29 6.44 0.89
N TYR A 31 15.70 6.92 2.07
CA TYR A 31 14.99 6.77 3.35
C TYR A 31 13.49 7.01 3.26
N ARG A 32 13.06 8.04 2.52
CA ARG A 32 11.64 8.36 2.32
C ARG A 32 10.79 7.21 1.79
N HIS A 33 11.31 6.38 0.89
CA HIS A 33 10.52 5.29 0.31
C HIS A 33 10.33 4.14 1.32
N PHE A 34 11.37 3.84 2.11
CA PHE A 34 11.26 2.98 3.28
C PHE A 34 10.27 3.56 4.30
N SER A 35 10.35 4.86 4.58
CA SER A 35 9.42 5.53 5.49
C SER A 35 7.98 5.48 5.00
N ASN A 36 7.74 5.59 3.69
CA ASN A 36 6.41 5.55 3.10
C ASN A 36 5.73 4.20 3.39
N VAL A 37 6.43 3.08 3.17
CA VAL A 37 5.85 1.75 3.38
C VAL A 37 5.59 1.47 4.86
N ILE A 38 6.46 1.92 5.76
CA ILE A 38 6.24 1.78 7.21
C ILE A 38 5.10 2.68 7.70
N ALA A 39 4.99 3.91 7.19
CA ALA A 39 3.89 4.81 7.53
C ALA A 39 2.53 4.25 7.10
N LEU A 40 2.45 3.64 5.92
CA LEU A 40 1.24 2.95 5.48
C LEU A 40 0.97 1.68 6.30
N GLN A 41 2.00 0.91 6.65
CA GLN A 41 1.83 -0.24 7.53
C GLN A 41 1.24 0.17 8.88
N SER A 42 1.83 1.18 9.52
CA SER A 42 1.36 1.71 10.81
C SER A 42 -0.09 2.19 10.72
N LEU A 43 -0.45 2.90 9.65
CA LEU A 43 -1.82 3.33 9.38
C LEU A 43 -2.79 2.14 9.29
N LEU A 44 -2.44 1.10 8.53
CA LEU A 44 -3.28 -0.08 8.35
C LEU A 44 -3.44 -0.86 9.66
N GLU A 45 -2.36 -1.07 10.42
CA GLU A 45 -2.41 -1.74 11.73
C GLU A 45 -3.28 -0.95 12.71
N GLY A 46 -3.15 0.39 12.75
CA GLY A 46 -4.01 1.27 13.53
C GLY A 46 -5.49 1.20 13.14
N ASN A 47 -5.79 0.79 11.91
CA ASN A 47 -7.15 0.61 11.40
C ASN A 47 -7.61 -0.86 11.38
N GLY A 48 -6.97 -1.73 12.18
CA GLY A 48 -7.44 -3.08 12.48
C GLY A 48 -6.89 -4.19 11.58
N PHE A 49 -5.93 -3.89 10.69
CA PHE A 49 -5.20 -4.95 9.97
C PHE A 49 -4.28 -5.68 10.95
N SER A 50 -4.25 -7.01 10.90
CA SER A 50 -3.21 -7.75 11.60
C SER A 50 -1.96 -7.91 10.73
N PRO A 51 -0.79 -8.23 11.30
CA PRO A 51 0.43 -8.48 10.52
C PRO A 51 0.26 -9.56 9.42
N SER A 52 -0.66 -10.50 9.60
CA SER A 52 -1.01 -11.52 8.58
C SER A 52 -1.87 -11.01 7.42
N ASP A 53 -2.35 -9.76 7.47
CA ASP A 53 -3.09 -9.10 6.38
C ASP A 53 -2.20 -8.23 5.50
N ILE A 54 -0.96 -7.98 5.93
CA ILE A 54 -0.03 -7.04 5.30
C ILE A 54 1.24 -7.77 4.91
N SER A 55 1.71 -7.55 3.69
CA SER A 55 3.08 -7.89 3.30
C SER A 55 3.86 -6.62 3.01
N VAL A 56 5.00 -6.50 3.66
CA VAL A 56 5.88 -5.32 3.56
C VAL A 56 7.20 -5.74 2.95
N TYR A 57 7.63 -4.97 1.96
CA TYR A 57 8.72 -5.33 1.07
C TYR A 57 9.67 -4.14 0.91
N PHE A 58 10.90 -4.32 1.39
CA PHE A 58 12.00 -3.38 1.22
C PHE A 58 13.32 -4.14 1.29
N LYS A 59 14.40 -3.55 0.79
CA LYS A 59 15.68 -4.25 0.66
C LYS A 59 16.40 -4.44 1.99
N ASP A 60 16.50 -3.35 2.74
CA ASP A 60 17.17 -3.27 4.04
C ASP A 60 16.29 -2.46 5.00
N ASP A 61 16.23 -2.86 6.27
CA ASP A 61 15.59 -2.03 7.31
C ASP A 61 16.52 -0.85 7.64
N LEU A 62 16.13 0.35 7.20
CA LEU A 62 16.97 1.53 7.33
C LEU A 62 17.05 2.06 8.77
N LEU A 63 16.20 1.59 9.69
CA LEU A 63 16.36 1.90 11.12
C LEU A 63 17.55 1.17 11.76
N ASP A 64 18.03 0.09 11.13
CA ASP A 64 19.20 -0.66 11.57
C ASP A 64 20.51 -0.14 10.91
N ASP A 65 20.44 0.90 10.08
CA ASP A 65 21.61 1.55 9.47
C ASP A 65 22.47 2.27 10.53
N LYS A 66 23.79 2.17 10.43
CA LYS A 66 24.75 2.76 11.39
C LYS A 66 24.67 4.29 11.51
N ARG A 67 24.08 4.97 10.52
CA ARG A 67 23.82 6.42 10.58
C ARG A 67 22.66 6.77 11.50
N MET A 68 21.75 5.83 11.74
CA MET A 68 20.60 6.05 12.62
C MET A 68 21.02 6.08 14.08
N ARG A 69 20.55 7.10 14.78
CA ARG A 69 20.78 7.30 16.22
C ARG A 69 19.59 6.85 17.08
N VAL A 70 18.43 6.71 16.45
CA VAL A 70 17.15 6.37 17.09
C VAL A 70 16.43 5.34 16.24
N GLN A 71 15.78 4.38 16.89
CA GLN A 71 14.96 3.35 16.22
C GLN A 71 13.52 3.83 15.99
N SER A 72 13.40 5.01 15.39
CA SER A 72 12.12 5.60 15.05
C SER A 72 12.21 6.35 13.72
N ILE A 73 11.14 6.28 12.94
CA ILE A 73 10.94 7.15 11.79
C ILE A 73 10.51 8.52 12.32
N GLN A 74 11.24 9.56 11.92
CA GLN A 74 10.96 10.93 12.34
C GLN A 74 10.66 11.79 11.11
N THR A 75 9.45 12.34 11.07
CA THR A 75 9.00 13.29 10.05
C THR A 75 8.53 14.57 10.74
N ASP A 76 8.31 15.64 9.97
CA ASP A 76 7.79 16.90 10.51
C ASP A 76 6.34 16.78 11.05
N HIS A 77 5.63 15.70 10.73
CA HIS A 77 4.21 15.52 11.09
C HIS A 77 3.95 14.40 12.09
N PHE A 78 4.84 13.43 12.18
CA PHE A 78 4.69 12.28 13.06
C PHE A 78 6.02 11.55 13.30
N THR A 79 6.05 10.82 14.41
CA THR A 79 7.11 9.87 14.76
C THR A 79 6.50 8.48 14.85
N LEU A 80 7.15 7.48 14.26
CA LEU A 80 6.77 6.07 14.37
C LEU A 80 7.90 5.28 15.02
N VAL A 81 7.60 4.59 16.12
CA VAL A 81 8.53 3.79 16.90
C VAL A 81 8.35 2.31 16.55
N LYS A 82 9.46 1.66 16.16
CA LYS A 82 9.50 0.24 15.78
C LYS A 82 9.00 -0.64 16.93
N GLY A 83 8.02 -1.50 16.66
CA GLY A 83 7.40 -2.39 17.66
C GLY A 83 6.37 -1.73 18.58
N VAL A 84 6.11 -0.43 18.44
CA VAL A 84 5.05 0.28 19.16
C VAL A 84 3.96 0.73 18.18
N ASP A 85 4.34 1.50 17.16
CA ASP A 85 3.39 2.05 16.18
C ASP A 85 3.17 1.13 14.98
N TYR A 86 4.05 0.15 14.78
CA TYR A 86 3.94 -0.88 13.76
C TYR A 86 4.71 -2.14 14.16
N THR A 87 4.24 -3.29 13.68
CA THR A 87 4.90 -4.58 13.87
C THR A 87 6.13 -4.69 12.96
N PRO A 88 7.32 -5.08 13.42
CA PRO A 88 8.52 -5.17 12.58
C PRO A 88 8.49 -6.41 11.68
N ILE A 89 7.63 -6.40 10.66
CA ILE A 89 7.54 -7.41 9.61
C ILE A 89 8.10 -6.85 8.30
N HIS A 90 8.94 -7.62 7.63
CA HIS A 90 9.33 -7.34 6.27
C HIS A 90 9.84 -8.60 5.59
N ARG A 91 9.86 -8.55 4.26
CA ARG A 91 10.49 -9.55 3.42
C ARG A 91 11.51 -8.85 2.55
N ASN A 92 12.71 -9.41 2.49
CA ASN A 92 13.73 -8.90 1.57
C ASN A 92 13.19 -9.05 0.14
N THR A 93 13.26 -7.98 -0.64
CA THR A 93 12.80 -8.01 -2.02
C THR A 93 13.89 -8.52 -2.95
N SER A 94 13.49 -9.41 -3.87
CA SER A 94 14.12 -9.59 -5.18
C SER A 94 13.17 -9.13 -6.30
N TYR A 95 13.74 -8.87 -7.48
CA TYR A 95 12.96 -8.48 -8.67
C TYR A 95 11.83 -9.47 -9.00
N PHE A 96 12.12 -10.77 -9.03
CA PHE A 96 11.14 -11.79 -9.39
C PHE A 96 10.11 -12.02 -8.30
N GLU A 97 10.47 -11.86 -7.03
CA GLU A 97 9.51 -11.96 -5.92
C GLU A 97 8.46 -10.86 -6.00
N ILE A 98 8.84 -9.62 -6.38
CA ILE A 98 7.89 -8.49 -6.60
C ILE A 98 6.88 -8.82 -7.69
N LEU A 99 7.31 -9.38 -8.82
CA LEU A 99 6.35 -9.77 -9.85
C LEU A 99 5.49 -10.96 -9.42
N ASN A 100 6.07 -11.94 -8.71
CA ASN A 100 5.32 -13.10 -8.23
C ASN A 100 4.25 -12.72 -7.20
N MET A 101 4.57 -11.84 -6.25
CA MET A 101 3.62 -11.36 -5.24
C MET A 101 2.47 -10.57 -5.90
N ILE A 102 2.79 -9.63 -6.79
CA ILE A 102 1.78 -8.81 -7.50
C ILE A 102 0.93 -9.71 -8.39
N SER A 103 1.50 -10.80 -8.92
CA SER A 103 0.78 -11.83 -9.69
C SER A 103 -0.10 -12.77 -8.86
N GLY A 104 -0.27 -12.51 -7.56
CA GLY A 104 -1.15 -13.29 -6.70
C GLY A 104 -0.50 -14.47 -5.98
N GLN A 105 0.82 -14.62 -6.02
CA GLN A 105 1.52 -15.74 -5.36
C GLN A 105 2.00 -15.41 -3.94
N ASP A 106 1.67 -14.23 -3.42
CA ASP A 106 1.97 -13.85 -2.04
C ASP A 106 1.17 -14.70 -1.04
N SER A 107 1.80 -15.09 0.07
CA SER A 107 1.14 -15.86 1.13
C SER A 107 0.05 -15.07 1.86
N VAL A 108 0.09 -13.74 1.84
CA VAL A 108 -0.96 -12.86 2.41
C VAL A 108 -2.30 -13.01 1.67
N LEU A 109 -2.25 -13.52 0.43
CA LEU A 109 -3.42 -13.77 -0.42
C LEU A 109 -3.95 -15.20 -0.27
N LEU A 110 -3.42 -16.01 0.65
CA LEU A 110 -4.02 -17.30 1.00
C LEU A 110 -5.39 -17.06 1.64
N GLY A 111 -6.42 -17.69 1.07
CA GLY A 111 -7.81 -17.50 1.49
C GLY A 111 -8.48 -16.22 0.98
N ALA A 112 -7.78 -15.38 0.20
CA ALA A 112 -8.40 -14.24 -0.47
C ALA A 112 -9.35 -14.72 -1.57
N ASN A 113 -10.50 -14.06 -1.69
CA ASN A 113 -11.61 -14.47 -2.56
C ASN A 113 -12.39 -13.26 -3.12
N GLU A 114 -13.53 -13.52 -3.74
CA GLU A 114 -14.45 -12.54 -4.34
C GLU A 114 -15.06 -11.52 -3.37
N GLU A 115 -14.83 -11.68 -2.07
CA GLU A 115 -15.19 -10.68 -1.08
C GLU A 115 -13.98 -9.81 -0.68
N THR A 116 -12.74 -10.25 -0.90
CA THR A 116 -11.51 -9.57 -0.44
C THR A 116 -11.19 -8.33 -1.28
N ASN A 117 -10.96 -7.19 -0.60
CA ASN A 117 -10.29 -6.04 -1.21
C ASN A 117 -8.76 -6.15 -1.02
N LEU A 118 -7.99 -5.77 -2.04
CA LEU A 118 -6.54 -5.72 -1.97
C LEU A 118 -6.02 -4.31 -2.25
N LEU A 119 -5.21 -3.78 -1.33
CA LEU A 119 -4.36 -2.62 -1.55
C LEU A 119 -2.97 -3.07 -2.01
N ILE A 120 -2.51 -2.58 -3.16
CA ILE A 120 -1.12 -2.67 -3.59
C ILE A 120 -0.56 -1.26 -3.60
N TYR A 121 0.49 -1.01 -2.82
CA TYR A 121 1.20 0.26 -2.81
C TYR A 121 2.64 0.03 -3.27
N MET A 122 3.11 0.84 -4.21
CA MET A 122 4.46 0.74 -4.77
C MET A 122 5.10 2.12 -4.83
N THR A 123 6.29 2.25 -4.26
CA THR A 123 7.05 3.52 -4.20
C THR A 123 8.50 3.32 -4.62
N GLY A 124 9.12 4.40 -5.11
CA GLY A 124 10.50 4.40 -5.53
C GLY A 124 10.79 5.43 -6.61
N HIS A 125 11.82 5.20 -7.41
CA HIS A 125 12.23 6.08 -8.50
C HIS A 125 11.73 5.61 -9.86
N GLY A 126 10.91 6.41 -10.52
CA GLY A 126 10.26 6.08 -11.77
C GLY A 126 10.54 7.06 -12.91
N GLY A 127 9.96 6.75 -14.06
CA GLY A 127 9.98 7.55 -15.27
C GLY A 127 8.92 7.04 -16.24
N ASP A 128 8.94 7.56 -17.47
CA ASP A 128 7.97 7.20 -18.52
C ASP A 128 7.99 5.69 -18.81
N GLY A 129 6.98 4.98 -18.30
CA GLY A 129 6.76 3.55 -18.49
C GLY A 129 7.58 2.61 -17.61
N PHE A 130 8.25 3.10 -16.56
CA PHE A 130 9.03 2.25 -15.67
C PHE A 130 9.18 2.76 -14.24
N ILE A 131 9.41 1.82 -13.31
CA ILE A 131 9.93 2.09 -11.98
C ILE A 131 11.20 1.27 -11.72
N LYS A 132 12.24 1.92 -11.19
CA LYS A 132 13.52 1.30 -10.88
C LYS A 132 13.36 0.34 -9.70
N TYR A 133 14.02 -0.80 -9.81
CA TYR A 133 14.26 -1.72 -8.72
C TYR A 133 15.74 -1.65 -8.32
N CYS A 134 16.00 -1.11 -7.12
CA CYS A 134 17.29 -0.98 -6.46
C CYS A 134 18.40 -0.39 -7.36
N ASN A 135 18.06 0.58 -8.22
CA ASN A 135 18.97 1.21 -9.21
C ASN A 135 19.66 0.22 -10.18
N ARG A 136 19.14 -1.01 -10.33
CA ARG A 136 19.78 -2.06 -11.14
C ARG A 136 18.88 -2.66 -12.21
N LYS A 137 17.58 -2.71 -11.95
CA LYS A 137 16.57 -3.24 -12.88
C LYS A 137 15.40 -2.26 -12.96
N TYR A 138 14.46 -2.57 -13.85
CA TYR A 138 13.29 -1.76 -14.10
C TYR A 138 12.09 -2.69 -14.20
N PHE A 139 11.02 -2.39 -13.47
CA PHE A 139 9.70 -2.93 -13.78
C PHE A 139 9.06 -2.01 -14.80
N TYR A 140 8.70 -2.56 -15.96
CA TYR A 140 8.04 -1.80 -17.02
C TYR A 140 6.52 -1.88 -16.88
N THR A 141 5.82 -0.98 -17.57
CA THR A 141 4.35 -0.93 -17.62
C THR A 141 3.71 -2.30 -17.87
N ASP A 142 4.22 -3.04 -18.85
CA ASP A 142 3.70 -4.37 -19.18
C ASP A 142 3.98 -5.41 -18.09
N ASP A 143 5.10 -5.33 -17.35
CA ASP A 143 5.40 -6.26 -16.26
C ASP A 143 4.34 -6.15 -15.16
N ILE A 144 4.05 -4.92 -14.72
CA ILE A 144 3.11 -4.64 -13.64
C ILE A 144 1.67 -4.91 -14.11
N THR A 145 1.32 -4.45 -15.31
CA THR A 145 -0.03 -4.67 -15.88
C THR A 145 -0.34 -6.15 -16.02
N ASN A 146 0.58 -6.94 -16.60
CA ASN A 146 0.39 -8.38 -16.74
C ASN A 146 0.33 -9.11 -15.40
N ALA A 147 1.10 -8.67 -14.39
CA ALA A 147 1.03 -9.22 -13.05
C ALA A 147 -0.35 -9.00 -12.42
N ILE A 148 -0.92 -7.79 -12.50
CA ILE A 148 -2.26 -7.50 -11.97
C ILE A 148 -3.35 -8.31 -12.71
N ILE A 149 -3.24 -8.46 -14.03
CA ILE A 149 -4.16 -9.31 -14.81
C ILE A 149 -4.08 -10.77 -14.33
N LYS A 150 -2.87 -11.28 -14.11
CA LYS A 150 -2.64 -12.65 -13.63
C LYS A 150 -3.19 -12.85 -12.22
N LEU A 151 -2.98 -11.87 -11.34
CA LEU A 151 -3.55 -11.86 -9.99
C LEU A 151 -5.07 -12.02 -10.03
N GLN A 152 -5.77 -11.21 -10.82
CA GLN A 152 -7.23 -11.29 -10.87
C GLN A 152 -7.72 -12.61 -11.46
N LYS A 153 -7.00 -13.19 -12.42
CA LYS A 153 -7.31 -14.54 -12.94
C LYS A 153 -7.18 -15.64 -11.88
N ILE A 154 -6.22 -15.52 -10.97
CA ILE A 154 -5.94 -16.55 -9.95
C ILE A 154 -6.79 -16.37 -8.70
N ARG A 155 -6.96 -15.13 -8.23
CA ARG A 155 -7.56 -14.82 -6.92
C ARG A 155 -9.00 -14.34 -6.99
N GLN A 156 -9.46 -13.85 -8.15
CA GLN A 156 -10.83 -13.38 -8.37
C GLN A 156 -11.31 -12.40 -7.29
N LEU A 157 -10.46 -11.44 -6.92
CA LEU A 157 -10.70 -10.52 -5.82
C LEU A 157 -11.92 -9.64 -6.07
N LYS A 158 -12.54 -9.13 -5.00
CA LYS A 158 -13.65 -8.17 -5.08
C LYS A 158 -13.21 -6.91 -5.80
N SER A 159 -12.20 -6.24 -5.26
CA SER A 159 -11.68 -4.97 -5.77
C SER A 159 -10.18 -4.86 -5.47
N ILE A 160 -9.44 -4.26 -6.39
CA ILE A 160 -8.00 -4.00 -6.25
C ILE A 160 -7.79 -2.49 -6.34
N LEU A 161 -7.09 -1.93 -5.34
CA LEU A 161 -6.59 -0.57 -5.37
C LEU A 161 -5.08 -0.63 -5.55
N PHE A 162 -4.58 -0.18 -6.69
CA PHE A 162 -3.15 -0.02 -6.94
C PHE A 162 -2.78 1.45 -6.81
N ILE A 163 -1.80 1.76 -5.98
CA ILE A 163 -1.27 3.11 -5.79
C ILE A 163 0.21 3.09 -6.16
N ALA A 164 0.59 3.88 -7.16
CA ALA A 164 1.98 4.08 -7.52
C ALA A 164 2.45 5.48 -7.10
N ASP A 165 3.40 5.53 -6.18
CA ASP A 165 3.99 6.77 -5.68
C ASP A 165 5.42 6.95 -6.19
N THR A 166 5.54 7.57 -7.37
CA THR A 166 6.80 7.81 -8.06
C THR A 166 6.65 8.87 -9.15
N CYS A 167 7.77 9.32 -9.74
CA CYS A 167 7.76 10.21 -10.91
C CYS A 167 7.11 9.53 -12.12
N GLN A 168 6.25 10.26 -12.82
CA GLN A 168 5.48 9.80 -13.97
C GLN A 168 4.70 8.51 -13.70
N ALA A 169 4.18 8.36 -12.47
CA ALA A 169 3.46 7.18 -12.02
C ALA A 169 2.31 6.79 -12.96
N ASP A 170 1.64 7.77 -13.57
CA ASP A 170 0.50 7.60 -14.48
C ASP A 170 0.83 6.77 -15.74
N THR A 171 2.12 6.55 -16.02
CA THR A 171 2.60 5.75 -17.15
C THR A 171 2.91 4.28 -16.79
N LEU A 172 2.84 3.91 -15.50
CA LEU A 172 3.23 2.58 -15.01
C LEU A 172 2.20 1.49 -15.27
N ILE A 173 1.01 1.84 -15.73
CA ILE A 173 -0.06 0.89 -16.03
C ILE A 173 -0.67 1.18 -17.38
N ASP A 174 -0.93 0.13 -18.15
CA ASP A 174 -1.78 0.19 -19.32
C ASP A 174 -3.23 -0.06 -18.90
N GLU A 175 -3.97 1.02 -18.70
CA GLU A 175 -5.36 0.99 -18.23
C GLU A 175 -6.30 0.21 -19.15
N THR A 176 -5.99 0.17 -20.46
CA THR A 176 -6.85 -0.48 -21.46
C THR A 176 -6.88 -1.99 -21.29
N LYS A 177 -5.88 -2.55 -20.61
CA LYS A 177 -5.75 -3.98 -20.32
C LYS A 177 -6.18 -4.35 -18.89
N LEU A 178 -6.43 -3.39 -18.02
CA LEU A 178 -6.74 -3.67 -16.61
C LEU A 178 -8.10 -4.39 -16.44
N PRO A 179 -8.21 -5.33 -15.49
CA PRO A 179 -9.51 -5.85 -15.07
C PRO A 179 -10.42 -4.73 -14.55
N LYS A 180 -11.73 -4.86 -14.78
CA LYS A 180 -12.73 -3.82 -14.46
C LYS A 180 -12.85 -3.45 -12.97
N ASN A 181 -12.38 -4.32 -12.07
CA ASN A 181 -12.40 -4.12 -10.63
C ASN A 181 -11.09 -3.54 -10.07
N VAL A 182 -10.19 -3.08 -10.94
CA VAL A 182 -8.93 -2.41 -10.55
C VAL A 182 -9.10 -0.90 -10.63
N THR A 183 -8.86 -0.22 -9.50
CA THR A 183 -8.67 1.23 -9.43
C THR A 183 -7.19 1.52 -9.32
N PHE A 184 -6.70 2.46 -10.12
CA PHE A 184 -5.30 2.89 -10.12
C PHE A 184 -5.21 4.36 -9.70
N ILE A 185 -4.39 4.63 -8.67
CA ILE A 185 -3.98 5.98 -8.27
C ILE A 185 -2.53 6.19 -8.68
N SER A 186 -2.27 7.24 -9.45
CA SER A 186 -0.92 7.72 -9.73
C SER A 186 -0.67 9.03 -8.99
N THR A 187 0.47 9.16 -8.31
CA THR A 187 0.79 10.41 -7.59
C THR A 187 1.38 11.52 -8.47
N SER A 188 1.70 11.22 -9.73
CA SER A 188 2.18 12.20 -10.71
C SER A 188 1.82 11.79 -12.14
N LEU A 189 1.50 12.77 -12.98
CA LEU A 189 1.21 12.58 -14.41
C LEU A 189 2.48 12.39 -15.24
N LYS A 190 2.32 11.95 -16.49
CA LYS A 190 3.42 11.96 -17.47
C LYS A 190 4.03 13.36 -17.58
N GLY A 191 5.35 13.45 -17.48
CA GLY A 191 6.09 14.71 -17.44
C GLY A 191 6.19 15.38 -16.05
N GLU A 192 5.52 14.87 -15.02
CA GLU A 192 5.64 15.37 -13.65
C GLU A 192 6.62 14.53 -12.81
N SER A 193 7.22 15.15 -11.80
CA SER A 193 7.96 14.45 -10.74
C SER A 193 7.03 14.18 -9.55
N SER A 194 7.29 13.13 -8.78
CA SER A 194 6.77 13.05 -7.42
C SER A 194 7.72 13.76 -6.45
N HIS A 195 7.18 14.26 -5.35
CA HIS A 195 7.91 15.18 -4.48
C HIS A 195 8.00 14.66 -3.04
N SER A 196 9.22 14.78 -2.49
CA SER A 196 9.46 14.56 -1.08
C SER A 196 9.08 15.76 -0.22
N THR A 197 8.98 15.55 1.09
CA THR A 197 8.91 16.62 2.08
C THR A 197 10.21 17.43 2.16
N THR A 198 10.32 18.26 3.20
CA THR A 198 11.50 19.03 3.59
C THR A 198 12.68 18.14 4.01
N PHE A 199 13.89 18.60 3.73
CA PHE A 199 15.11 17.89 4.10
C PHE A 199 15.30 17.93 5.62
N SER A 200 15.52 16.76 6.24
CA SER A 200 15.84 16.68 7.67
C SER A 200 17.34 16.78 7.88
N SER A 201 17.78 17.84 8.55
CA SER A 201 19.18 17.99 8.95
C SER A 201 19.63 16.95 9.99
N ALA A 202 18.69 16.44 10.80
CA ALA A 202 18.98 15.42 11.81
C ALA A 202 19.23 14.04 11.17
N LEU A 203 18.50 13.70 10.12
CA LEU A 203 18.65 12.44 9.38
C LEU A 203 19.60 12.57 8.17
N ASN A 204 19.91 13.80 7.74
CA ASN A 204 20.67 14.12 6.53
C ASN A 204 20.06 13.51 5.25
N VAL A 205 18.73 13.39 5.21
CA VAL A 205 17.93 12.85 4.10
C VAL A 205 16.53 13.48 4.09
N PHE A 206 15.78 13.26 3.02
CA PHE A 206 14.34 13.52 3.00
C PHE A 206 13.59 12.39 3.72
N PRO A 207 12.78 12.69 4.76
CA PRO A 207 12.22 11.64 5.61
C PRO A 207 11.05 10.88 4.99
N ILE A 208 10.22 11.51 4.16
CA ILE A 208 8.98 10.93 3.64
C ILE A 208 8.50 11.67 2.38
N ASP A 209 7.72 11.01 1.52
CA ASP A 209 7.08 11.64 0.36
C ASP A 209 5.76 12.34 0.71
N LEU A 210 5.44 13.42 -0.02
CA LEU A 210 4.30 14.29 0.28
C LEU A 210 2.97 13.54 0.24
N PHE A 211 2.77 12.68 -0.76
CA PHE A 211 1.53 11.92 -0.90
C PHE A 211 1.23 11.07 0.34
N VAL A 212 2.18 10.22 0.77
CA VAL A 212 2.00 9.36 1.95
C VAL A 212 1.92 10.17 3.24
N MET A 213 2.73 11.22 3.38
CA MET A 213 2.66 12.10 4.54
C MET A 213 1.27 12.72 4.69
N HIS A 214 0.68 13.22 3.60
CA HIS A 214 -0.66 13.77 3.60
C HIS A 214 -1.73 12.70 3.82
N LEU A 215 -1.63 11.54 3.19
CA LEU A 215 -2.55 10.42 3.42
C LEU A 215 -2.56 10.00 4.90
N HIS A 216 -1.38 9.87 5.51
CA HIS A 216 -1.24 9.54 6.92
C HIS A 216 -1.86 10.61 7.83
N ARG A 217 -1.64 11.90 7.50
CA ARG A 217 -2.28 13.02 8.21
C ARG A 217 -3.81 12.95 8.13
N LEU A 218 -4.38 12.69 6.95
CA LEU A 218 -5.83 12.58 6.76
C LEU A 218 -6.44 11.44 7.58
N ALA A 219 -5.77 10.28 7.65
CA ALA A 219 -6.22 9.18 8.49
C ALA A 219 -6.20 9.56 9.98
N LYS A 220 -5.12 10.17 10.45
CA LYS A 220 -4.98 10.62 11.86
C LYS A 220 -6.03 11.67 12.24
N GLU A 221 -6.34 12.59 11.33
CA GLU A 221 -7.38 13.61 11.50
C GLU A 221 -8.80 13.06 11.30
N LYS A 222 -8.96 11.75 11.04
CA LYS A 222 -10.25 11.10 10.75
C LYS A 222 -11.00 11.76 9.59
N LYS A 223 -10.27 12.25 8.59
CA LYS A 223 -10.85 12.87 7.39
C LYS A 223 -11.24 11.88 6.30
N ILE A 224 -10.74 10.65 6.37
CA ILE A 224 -11.11 9.58 5.45
C ILE A 224 -12.43 8.96 5.94
N GLN A 225 -13.52 9.31 5.27
CA GLN A 225 -14.88 8.95 5.68
C GLN A 225 -15.43 7.79 4.84
N PRO A 226 -16.30 6.94 5.41
CA PRO A 226 -17.01 5.94 4.62
C PRO A 226 -17.89 6.61 3.57
N LYS A 227 -18.05 5.96 2.41
CA LYS A 227 -18.88 6.43 1.28
C LYS A 227 -18.42 7.74 0.61
N GLU A 228 -17.24 8.26 0.94
CA GLU A 228 -16.58 9.30 0.15
C GLU A 228 -15.69 8.65 -0.91
N THR A 229 -15.92 8.98 -2.19
CA THR A 229 -15.15 8.41 -3.28
C THR A 229 -13.71 8.92 -3.27
N ILE A 230 -12.78 8.11 -3.78
CA ILE A 230 -11.36 8.47 -3.89
C ILE A 230 -11.19 9.77 -4.66
N SER A 231 -11.89 9.94 -5.78
CA SER A 231 -11.79 11.15 -6.60
C SER A 231 -12.23 12.40 -5.82
N ARG A 232 -13.33 12.31 -5.07
CA ARG A 232 -13.81 13.42 -4.22
C ARG A 232 -12.84 13.73 -3.08
N LEU A 233 -12.31 12.71 -2.41
CA LEU A 233 -11.33 12.88 -1.34
C LEU A 233 -10.07 13.58 -1.85
N ILE A 234 -9.51 13.13 -2.98
CA ILE A 234 -8.30 13.72 -3.58
C ILE A 234 -8.54 15.18 -3.97
N GLN A 235 -9.65 15.47 -4.65
CA GLN A 235 -9.99 16.84 -5.04
C GLN A 235 -10.07 17.78 -3.82
N LYS A 236 -10.63 17.28 -2.71
CA LYS A 236 -10.85 18.06 -1.48
C LYS A 236 -9.58 18.24 -0.65
N GLU A 237 -8.78 17.18 -0.49
CA GLU A 237 -7.75 17.09 0.55
C GLU A 237 -6.32 16.97 0.01
N MET A 238 -6.14 16.74 -1.29
CA MET A 238 -4.84 16.57 -1.94
C MET A 238 -4.71 17.45 -3.21
N PRO A 239 -4.90 18.78 -3.12
CA PRO A 239 -4.73 19.67 -4.27
C PRO A 239 -3.27 19.71 -4.72
N VAL A 240 -3.05 20.07 -6.00
CA VAL A 240 -1.71 20.11 -6.64
C VAL A 240 -0.74 21.00 -5.87
N ASP A 241 -1.18 22.13 -5.31
CA ASP A 241 -0.30 23.02 -4.53
C ASP A 241 0.23 22.38 -3.25
N LEU A 242 -0.48 21.39 -2.72
CA LEU A 242 -0.11 20.66 -1.52
C LEU A 242 0.81 19.48 -1.86
N ILE A 243 0.42 18.65 -2.82
CA ILE A 243 1.18 17.44 -3.22
C ILE A 243 2.39 17.77 -4.11
N LYS A 244 2.38 18.94 -4.76
CA LYS A 244 3.35 19.40 -5.78
C LYS A 244 3.34 18.60 -7.09
N SER A 245 2.37 17.71 -7.25
CA SER A 245 2.09 16.96 -8.47
C SER A 245 0.60 16.64 -8.57
N THR A 246 0.16 16.22 -9.74
CA THR A 246 -1.24 15.89 -9.98
C THR A 246 -1.51 14.44 -9.64
N VAL A 247 -2.35 14.21 -8.61
CA VAL A 247 -2.84 12.87 -8.28
C VAL A 247 -4.00 12.51 -9.20
N SER A 248 -3.87 11.40 -9.92
CA SER A 248 -4.86 10.90 -10.87
C SER A 248 -5.53 9.62 -10.36
N VAL A 249 -6.78 9.38 -10.77
CA VAL A 249 -7.55 8.17 -10.45
C VAL A 249 -8.10 7.60 -11.76
N ARG A 250 -7.83 6.33 -12.03
CA ARG A 250 -8.31 5.59 -13.20
C ARG A 250 -9.03 4.31 -12.75
N GLY A 251 -10.03 3.87 -13.51
CA GLY A 251 -10.88 2.73 -13.15
C GLY A 251 -12.15 3.15 -12.38
N PRO A 252 -12.80 2.22 -11.66
CA PRO A 252 -14.02 2.54 -10.90
C PRO A 252 -13.72 3.50 -9.74
N ASP A 253 -14.57 4.49 -9.51
CA ASP A 253 -14.41 5.43 -8.40
C ASP A 253 -14.96 4.80 -7.10
N ILE A 254 -14.07 4.16 -6.34
CA ILE A 254 -14.38 3.41 -5.12
C ILE A 254 -14.13 4.26 -3.87
N PHE A 255 -14.35 3.70 -2.68
CA PHE A 255 -14.13 4.37 -1.39
C PHE A 255 -12.78 3.96 -0.80
N LEU A 256 -11.89 4.93 -0.52
CA LEU A 256 -10.58 4.64 0.11
C LEU A 256 -10.73 3.91 1.45
N TYR A 257 -11.79 4.26 2.19
CA TYR A 257 -12.14 3.67 3.48
C TYR A 257 -12.15 2.13 3.42
N ASP A 258 -12.69 1.55 2.34
CA ASP A 258 -12.86 0.09 2.18
C ASP A 258 -11.54 -0.66 1.98
N PHE A 259 -10.42 0.05 1.81
CA PHE A 259 -9.07 -0.51 1.60
C PHE A 259 -8.13 -0.26 2.76
N ILE A 260 -8.37 0.79 3.56
CA ILE A 260 -7.48 1.18 4.65
C ILE A 260 -8.07 0.93 6.04
N PHE A 261 -9.36 0.59 6.14
CA PHE A 261 -9.99 0.07 7.35
C PHE A 261 -10.30 -1.41 7.19
N GLN A 262 -9.98 -2.20 8.21
CA GLN A 262 -10.27 -3.63 8.15
C GLN A 262 -11.78 -3.86 8.30
N LYS A 263 -12.29 -4.88 7.61
CA LYS A 263 -13.67 -5.32 7.79
C LYS A 263 -13.85 -5.86 9.21
N ASP A 264 -15.00 -5.59 9.81
CA ASP A 264 -15.36 -6.18 11.10
C ASP A 264 -15.23 -7.71 10.99
N ARG A 265 -14.30 -8.28 11.75
CA ARG A 265 -14.01 -9.72 11.79
C ARG A 265 -15.14 -10.54 12.45
N PHE A 266 -16.28 -9.91 12.76
CA PHE A 266 -17.39 -10.49 13.49
C PHE A 266 -18.72 -10.31 12.75
N LEU A 267 -19.12 -11.34 12.00
CA LEU A 267 -20.53 -11.68 11.79
C LEU A 267 -20.70 -13.18 12.03
N GLY A 268 -20.81 -13.53 13.31
CA GLY A 268 -20.96 -14.93 13.71
C GLY A 268 -21.22 -15.10 15.20
N SER A 269 -22.11 -14.29 15.79
CA SER A 269 -22.69 -14.54 17.12
C SER A 269 -23.64 -13.39 17.49
N LEU A 270 -24.92 -13.50 17.11
CA LEU A 270 -26.05 -12.90 17.85
C LEU A 270 -27.40 -13.34 17.26
N TYR A 271 -27.63 -14.66 17.15
CA TYR A 271 -28.98 -15.23 17.14
C TYR A 271 -28.91 -16.67 17.65
N LEU A 272 -29.02 -16.83 18.96
CA LEU A 272 -29.69 -17.96 19.64
C LEU A 272 -30.34 -17.41 20.91
#